data_AF-A0A9D6T781-F1
#
_entry.id   AF-A0A9D6T781-F1
#
_cell.length_a   1.000
_cell.length_b   1.000
_cell.length_c   1.000
_cell.angle_alpha   90.00
_cell.angle_beta   90.00
_cell.angle_gamma   90.00
#
_symmetry.space_group_name_H-M   'P 1'
#
loop_
_entity.id
_entity.type
_entity.pdbx_description
1 polymer ?
#
loop_
_entity_poly.entity_id
_entity_poly.type
_entity_poly.pdbx_seq_one_letter_code
_entity_poly.pdbx_strand_id
1 'polypeptide(L)'
;MIESIPNSRDTRIEVLNLANQYVDLQCFYVSGGDICNEIGFFISLSPYQPSSWLASTGFSDTATYSRVPPFFGEGEMKCAVLPQRPEVEFHNVLQARAIIFGSDGQTVGYSATAFRRLSDGDFTSVFSLDGADYEQCPDKLHFTLLGATAGVSESEMVLVPCTQDLLNQIPTQPNVQYTITNEFEQSFSAAITFKCFDRRTLLQISNTLGRATLGTDTAHVTVRGTSFPLIGLAIDRFTFGNPATPMTSANDPSFQGGRTATVIFP
;
A
#
# COMPACT_ATOMS: atom_id res chain seq x y z
N MET A 1 2.02 2.65 1.06
CA MET A 1 3.45 2.59 1.46
C MET A 1 3.83 3.92 2.10
N ILE A 2 4.80 3.90 3.00
CA ILE A 2 5.52 5.05 3.55
C ILE A 2 6.98 4.65 3.69
N GLU A 3 7.87 5.56 3.32
CA GLU A 3 9.31 5.47 3.53
C GLU A 3 9.80 6.80 4.11
N SER A 4 10.48 6.73 5.26
CA SER A 4 11.07 7.89 5.91
C SER A 4 12.42 7.53 6.52
N ILE A 5 13.48 7.92 5.82
CA ILE A 5 14.87 7.69 6.18
C ILE A 5 15.52 9.07 6.35
N PRO A 6 16.00 9.44 7.55
CA PRO A 6 16.59 10.74 7.81
C PRO A 6 17.67 11.11 6.78
N ASN A 7 17.55 12.31 6.21
CA ASN A 7 18.47 12.87 5.20
C ASN A 7 18.61 12.07 3.90
N SER A 8 17.71 11.12 3.62
CA SER A 8 17.78 10.29 2.41
C SER A 8 16.46 10.28 1.65
N ARG A 9 15.37 9.83 2.27
CA ARG A 9 14.06 9.67 1.63
C ARG A 9 12.96 10.04 2.60
N ASP A 10 11.89 10.64 2.10
CA ASP A 10 10.71 10.92 2.91
C ASP A 10 9.44 10.78 2.08
N THR A 11 8.32 10.63 2.77
CA THR A 11 7.00 10.48 2.16
C THR A 11 6.13 11.66 2.52
N ARG A 12 5.67 12.40 1.51
CA ARG A 12 4.57 13.34 1.65
C ARG A 12 3.26 12.58 1.54
N ILE A 13 2.45 12.66 2.59
CA ILE A 13 1.12 12.08 2.65
C ILE A 13 0.12 13.21 2.38
N GLU A 14 -0.90 12.90 1.58
CA GLU A 14 -1.97 13.84 1.28
C GLU A 14 -3.32 13.12 1.37
N VAL A 15 -4.22 13.71 2.15
CA VAL A 15 -5.55 13.16 2.42
C VAL A 15 -6.58 14.25 2.19
N LEU A 16 -7.65 13.93 1.47
CA LEU A 16 -8.70 14.85 1.05
C LEU A 16 -10.07 14.34 1.53
N ASN A 17 -10.79 15.24 2.19
CA ASN A 17 -12.20 15.06 2.51
C ASN A 17 -13.07 15.55 1.32
N LEU A 18 -13.89 14.66 0.79
CA LEU A 18 -14.82 14.93 -0.31
C LEU A 18 -16.20 15.38 0.17
N ALA A 19 -16.46 15.41 1.48
CA ALA A 19 -17.72 15.85 2.06
C ALA A 19 -17.74 17.36 2.33
N ASN A 20 -18.96 17.90 2.44
CA ASN A 20 -19.23 19.29 2.84
C ASN A 20 -19.26 19.51 4.35
N GLN A 21 -18.77 18.55 5.14
CA GLN A 21 -18.75 18.59 6.60
C GLN A 21 -17.41 18.05 7.12
N TYR A 22 -17.16 18.26 8.41
CA TYR A 22 -15.98 17.69 9.07
C TYR A 22 -16.04 16.16 9.05
N VAL A 23 -14.89 15.53 8.86
CA VAL A 23 -14.74 14.08 8.89
C VAL A 23 -13.59 13.73 9.81
N ASP A 24 -13.89 12.90 10.81
CA ASP A 24 -12.88 12.35 11.70
C ASP A 24 -12.36 11.04 11.10
N LEU A 25 -11.04 10.85 11.17
CA LEU A 25 -10.38 9.63 10.76
C LEU A 25 -9.63 9.02 11.93
N GLN A 26 -9.67 7.69 11.99
CA GLN A 26 -8.80 6.89 12.82
C GLN A 26 -7.73 6.27 11.92
N CYS A 27 -6.47 6.65 12.12
CA CYS A 27 -5.36 6.23 11.27
C CYS A 27 -4.28 5.50 12.06
N PHE A 28 -3.51 4.67 11.36
CA PHE A 28 -2.41 3.88 11.89
C PHE A 28 -1.24 3.91 10.93
N TYR A 29 -0.03 4.10 11.47
CA TYR A 29 1.17 3.63 10.81
C TYR A 29 1.46 2.19 11.23
N VAL A 30 1.77 1.33 10.26
CA VAL A 30 2.22 -0.05 10.49
C VAL A 30 3.62 -0.17 9.92
N SER A 31 4.62 -0.40 10.77
CA SER A 31 6.00 -0.56 10.33
C SER A 31 6.21 -1.91 9.65
N GLY A 32 7.03 -1.94 8.61
CA GLY A 32 7.54 -3.18 8.02
C GLY A 32 8.49 -3.95 8.94
N GLY A 33 8.85 -5.16 8.51
CA GLY A 33 9.80 -6.04 9.20
C GLY A 33 9.17 -6.91 10.29
N ASP A 34 10.02 -7.55 11.10
CA ASP A 34 9.58 -8.60 12.03
C ASP A 34 8.75 -8.09 13.22
N ILE A 35 8.79 -6.79 13.51
CA ILE A 35 8.16 -6.22 14.71
C ILE A 35 6.71 -5.84 14.46
N CYS A 36 6.36 -5.35 13.26
CA CYS A 36 5.03 -4.81 12.93
C CYS A 36 4.53 -3.80 13.95
N ASN A 37 5.34 -2.79 14.27
CA ASN A 37 4.98 -1.81 15.27
C ASN A 37 3.89 -0.89 14.71
N GLU A 38 2.89 -0.61 15.54
CA GLU A 38 1.70 0.13 15.15
C GLU A 38 1.58 1.42 15.95
N ILE A 39 1.33 2.54 15.26
CA ILE A 39 1.16 3.86 15.88
C ILE A 39 -0.17 4.44 15.43
N GLY A 40 -1.17 4.42 16.31
CA GLY A 40 -2.49 4.98 16.08
C GLY A 40 -2.56 6.48 16.34
N PHE A 41 -3.37 7.19 15.55
CA PHE A 41 -3.63 8.61 15.71
C PHE A 41 -4.99 9.01 15.10
N PHE A 42 -5.48 10.17 15.50
CA PHE A 42 -6.72 10.75 14.98
C PHE A 42 -6.42 12.05 14.23
N ILE A 43 -7.15 12.26 13.14
CA ILE A 43 -7.11 13.48 12.34
C ILE A 43 -8.53 13.86 11.96
N SER A 44 -8.85 15.15 12.09
CA SER A 44 -10.13 15.72 11.67
C SER A 44 -9.89 16.58 10.43
N LEU A 45 -10.59 16.26 9.35
CA LEU A 45 -10.48 16.94 8.07
C LEU A 45 -11.61 17.96 7.91
N SER A 46 -11.25 19.19 7.56
CA SER A 46 -12.21 20.22 7.18
C SER A 46 -12.91 19.89 5.85
N PRO A 47 -14.11 20.46 5.60
CA PRO A 47 -14.85 20.24 4.35
C PRO A 47 -14.04 20.63 3.11
N TYR A 48 -14.00 19.74 2.11
CA TYR A 48 -13.37 19.99 0.80
C TYR A 48 -11.91 20.46 0.82
N GLN A 49 -11.18 20.22 1.91
CA GLN A 49 -9.82 20.68 2.07
C GLN A 49 -8.84 19.50 2.18
N PRO A 50 -7.74 19.53 1.41
CA PRO A 50 -6.67 18.56 1.57
C PRO A 50 -5.85 18.88 2.82
N SER A 51 -5.47 17.85 3.56
CA SER A 51 -4.42 17.89 4.58
C SER A 51 -3.18 17.19 4.03
N SER A 52 -2.00 17.76 4.28
CA SER A 52 -0.74 17.18 3.87
C SER A 52 0.32 17.32 4.95
N TRP A 53 1.15 16.30 5.08
CA TRP A 53 2.31 16.32 5.95
C TRP A 53 3.43 15.44 5.42
N LEU A 54 4.62 15.61 5.99
CA LEU A 54 5.74 14.71 5.80
C LEU A 54 5.70 13.63 6.88
N ALA A 55 5.93 12.38 6.49
CA ALA A 55 5.98 11.26 7.43
C ALA A 55 7.01 11.51 8.55
N SER A 56 8.21 12.01 8.20
CA SER A 56 9.28 12.28 9.18
C SER A 56 8.95 13.34 10.24
N THR A 57 8.11 14.33 9.90
CA THR A 57 7.79 15.45 10.80
C THR A 57 6.47 15.27 11.52
N GLY A 58 5.58 14.45 10.96
CA GLY A 58 4.18 14.40 11.37
C GLY A 58 3.42 15.69 11.03
N PHE A 59 2.27 15.84 11.67
CA PHE A 59 1.33 16.95 11.48
C PHE A 59 0.76 17.38 12.82
N SER A 60 0.57 18.68 13.02
CA SER A 60 -0.15 19.21 14.17
C SER A 60 -0.97 20.40 13.74
N ASP A 61 -2.27 20.33 13.95
CA ASP A 61 -3.20 21.43 13.72
C ASP A 61 -4.05 21.66 14.97
N THR A 62 -3.92 22.85 15.55
CA THR A 62 -4.65 23.24 16.76
C THR A 62 -6.11 23.59 16.48
N ALA A 63 -6.47 23.93 15.24
CA ALA A 63 -7.85 24.26 14.88
C ALA A 63 -8.73 23.00 14.85
N THR A 64 -8.19 21.91 14.31
CA THR A 64 -8.86 20.61 14.21
C THR A 64 -8.49 19.65 15.35
N TYR A 65 -7.57 20.04 16.24
CA TYR A 65 -6.95 19.18 17.25
C TYR A 65 -6.25 17.94 16.68
N SER A 66 -5.98 17.92 15.38
CA SER A 66 -5.31 16.83 14.69
C SER A 66 -3.85 16.73 15.09
N ARG A 67 -3.40 15.53 15.44
CA ARG A 67 -1.99 15.24 15.76
C ARG A 67 -1.57 13.95 15.09
N VAL A 68 -0.72 14.05 14.08
CA VAL A 68 -0.09 12.92 13.43
C VAL A 68 1.35 12.81 13.95
N PRO A 69 1.74 11.71 14.58
CA PRO A 69 3.10 11.52 15.04
C PRO A 69 4.07 11.38 13.86
N PRO A 70 5.36 11.68 14.05
CA PRO A 70 6.37 11.37 13.06
C PRO A 70 6.53 9.85 12.92
N PHE A 71 6.87 9.40 11.71
CA PHE A 71 7.15 8.01 11.36
C PHE A 71 8.55 7.90 10.76
N PHE A 72 9.29 6.86 11.15
CA PHE A 72 10.64 6.58 10.67
C PHE A 72 10.73 5.10 10.27
N GLY A 73 11.33 4.85 9.11
CA GLY A 73 11.45 3.52 8.51
C GLY A 73 10.56 3.32 7.28
N GLU A 74 10.26 2.07 6.98
CA GLU A 74 9.36 1.67 5.90
C GLU A 74 8.08 1.05 6.48
N GLY A 75 6.96 1.23 5.80
CA GLY A 75 5.70 0.65 6.24
C GLY A 75 4.51 1.08 5.41
N GLU A 76 3.35 1.08 6.05
CA GLU A 76 2.10 1.54 5.48
C GLU A 76 1.33 2.45 6.43
N MET A 77 0.40 3.21 5.86
CA MET A 77 -0.62 3.93 6.63
C MET A 77 -2.00 3.43 6.23
N LYS A 78 -2.83 3.18 7.23
CA LYS A 78 -4.24 2.86 7.08
C LYS A 78 -5.08 3.88 7.80
N CYS A 79 -6.23 4.21 7.23
CA CYS A 79 -7.17 5.12 7.83
C CYS A 79 -8.59 4.59 7.65
N ALA A 80 -9.40 4.73 8.69
CA ALA A 80 -10.82 4.48 8.68
C ALA A 80 -11.56 5.80 8.91
N VAL A 81 -12.64 6.01 8.16
CA VAL A 81 -13.57 7.11 8.41
C VAL A 81 -14.37 6.78 9.66
N LEU A 82 -14.49 7.74 10.58
CA LEU A 82 -15.39 7.71 11.73
C LEU A 82 -16.67 8.48 11.35
N PRO A 83 -17.69 7.77 10.84
CA PRO A 83 -18.90 8.37 10.31
C PRO A 83 -19.77 8.90 11.46
N GLN A 84 -20.43 10.04 11.24
CA GLN A 84 -21.39 10.60 12.20
C GLN A 84 -22.80 10.00 12.04
N ARG A 85 -23.02 9.23 10.97
CA ARG A 85 -24.31 8.66 10.59
C ARG A 85 -24.13 7.32 9.87
N PRO A 86 -25.14 6.44 9.87
CA PRO A 86 -25.00 5.08 9.34
C PRO A 86 -25.07 4.98 7.81
N GLU A 87 -25.47 6.02 7.08
CA GLU A 87 -25.64 5.92 5.63
C GLU A 87 -24.30 5.85 4.89
N VAL A 88 -24.18 4.95 3.90
CA VAL A 88 -22.94 4.69 3.14
C VAL A 88 -22.24 5.93 2.56
N GLU A 89 -23.00 6.99 2.26
CA GLU A 89 -22.47 8.25 1.73
C GLU A 89 -21.54 8.96 2.73
N PHE A 90 -21.69 8.71 4.03
CA PHE A 90 -20.83 9.29 5.08
C PHE A 90 -19.56 8.49 5.35
N HIS A 91 -19.45 7.27 4.81
CA HIS A 91 -18.25 6.42 4.96
C HIS A 91 -17.31 6.57 3.77
N ASN A 92 -17.84 6.83 2.58
CA ASN A 92 -17.11 6.82 1.31
C ASN A 92 -16.68 8.24 0.88
N VAL A 93 -16.05 8.98 1.80
CA VAL A 93 -15.77 10.42 1.65
C VAL A 93 -14.28 10.75 1.56
N LEU A 94 -13.41 9.74 1.50
CA LEU A 94 -11.97 9.90 1.60
C LEU A 94 -11.28 9.64 0.26
N GLN A 95 -10.31 10.50 -0.07
CA GLN A 95 -9.30 10.22 -1.08
C GLN A 95 -7.92 10.48 -0.49
N ALA A 96 -6.93 9.65 -0.83
CA ALA A 96 -5.56 9.86 -0.38
C ALA A 96 -4.53 9.48 -1.44
N ARG A 97 -3.35 10.08 -1.33
CA ARG A 97 -2.16 9.75 -2.12
C ARG A 97 -0.91 9.91 -1.27
N ALA A 98 0.16 9.26 -1.68
CA ALA A 98 1.47 9.46 -1.09
C ALA A 98 2.53 9.65 -2.19
N ILE A 99 3.53 10.46 -1.85
CA ILE A 99 4.61 10.84 -2.75
C ILE A 99 5.92 10.63 -2.00
N ILE A 100 6.67 9.60 -2.39
CA ILE A 100 8.03 9.37 -1.90
C ILE A 100 8.97 10.25 -2.71
N PHE A 101 9.88 10.94 -2.04
CA PHE A 101 10.94 11.69 -2.70
C PHE A 101 12.28 11.48 -1.98
N GLY A 102 13.37 11.46 -2.75
CA GLY A 102 14.72 11.25 -2.25
C GLY A 102 15.65 12.42 -2.47
N SER A 103 16.79 12.42 -1.76
CA SER A 103 17.90 13.35 -1.98
C SER A 103 18.55 13.20 -3.36
N ASP A 104 18.30 12.06 -4.02
CA ASP A 104 18.67 11.76 -5.40
C ASP A 104 17.78 12.48 -6.44
N GLY A 105 16.75 13.20 -5.99
CA GLY A 105 15.77 13.87 -6.86
C GLY A 105 14.71 12.94 -7.44
N GLN A 106 14.74 11.65 -7.11
CA GLN A 106 13.69 10.72 -7.52
C GLN A 106 12.39 11.02 -6.78
N THR A 107 11.28 10.84 -7.48
CA THR A 107 9.94 10.98 -6.91
C THR A 107 9.05 9.86 -7.42
N VAL A 108 8.32 9.21 -6.52
CA VAL A 108 7.34 8.16 -6.82
C VAL A 108 6.03 8.52 -6.14
N GLY A 109 5.00 8.77 -6.93
CA GLY A 109 3.63 9.01 -6.44
C GLY A 109 2.75 7.78 -6.65
N TYR A 110 1.87 7.50 -5.70
CA TYR A 110 0.84 6.47 -5.80
C TYR A 110 -0.43 6.90 -5.07
N SER A 111 -1.56 6.41 -5.56
CA SER A 111 -2.86 6.59 -4.93
C SER A 111 -3.05 5.60 -3.79
N ALA A 112 -3.80 5.98 -2.77
CA ALA A 112 -4.22 5.04 -1.74
C ALA A 112 -5.26 4.07 -2.30
N THR A 113 -5.19 2.81 -1.89
CA THR A 113 -6.25 1.82 -2.12
C THR A 113 -7.34 2.00 -1.06
N ALA A 114 -8.58 2.14 -1.48
CA ALA A 114 -9.73 2.27 -0.59
C ALA A 114 -10.65 1.05 -0.74
N PHE A 115 -11.24 0.63 0.38
CA PHE A 115 -12.33 -0.34 0.41
C PHE A 115 -13.61 0.39 0.77
N ARG A 116 -14.56 0.45 -0.16
CA ARG A 116 -15.79 1.19 0.06
C ARG A 116 -16.74 0.40 0.95
N ARG A 117 -17.48 1.12 1.79
CA ARG A 117 -18.65 0.55 2.47
C ARG A 117 -19.80 0.38 1.48
N LEU A 118 -20.50 -0.75 1.55
CA LEU A 118 -21.54 -1.17 0.60
C LEU A 118 -22.95 -1.20 1.23
N SER A 119 -23.04 -1.33 2.55
CA SER A 119 -24.29 -1.38 3.31
C SER A 119 -24.32 -0.30 4.40
N ASP A 120 -25.52 0.20 4.71
CA ASP A 120 -25.71 1.14 5.82
C ASP A 120 -25.43 0.44 7.17
N GLY A 121 -25.06 1.23 8.18
CA GLY A 121 -25.01 0.79 9.56
C GLY A 121 -23.97 1.55 10.38
N ASP A 122 -23.96 1.28 11.67
CA ASP A 122 -23.03 1.94 12.58
C ASP A 122 -21.57 1.55 12.30
N PHE A 123 -20.65 2.34 12.83
CA PHE A 123 -19.22 2.03 12.85
C PHE A 123 -18.93 0.97 13.92
N THR A 124 -18.24 -0.12 13.54
CA THR A 124 -18.01 -1.27 14.42
C THR A 124 -16.53 -1.57 14.69
N SER A 125 -15.60 -0.70 14.27
CA SER A 125 -14.13 -0.92 14.24
C SER A 125 -13.67 -2.22 13.53
N VAL A 126 -14.59 -3.07 13.08
CA VAL A 126 -14.37 -4.35 12.42
C VAL A 126 -14.88 -4.24 11.00
N PHE A 127 -13.96 -4.27 10.05
CA PHE A 127 -14.21 -4.10 8.64
C PHE A 127 -14.21 -5.47 7.96
N SER A 128 -15.40 -5.98 7.70
CA SER A 128 -15.61 -7.24 6.95
C SER A 128 -15.55 -6.96 5.46
N LEU A 129 -14.41 -7.22 4.83
CA LEU A 129 -14.18 -7.07 3.38
C LEU A 129 -14.79 -8.25 2.61
N ASP A 130 -16.10 -8.43 2.71
CA ASP A 130 -16.83 -9.64 2.29
C ASP A 130 -17.69 -9.46 1.03
N GLY A 131 -17.80 -8.23 0.51
CA GLY A 131 -18.63 -7.89 -0.64
C GLY A 131 -20.09 -7.63 -0.30
N ALA A 132 -20.45 -7.67 0.99
CA ALA A 132 -21.76 -7.31 1.50
C ALA A 132 -21.69 -6.00 2.29
N ASP A 133 -20.78 -5.92 3.27
CA ASP A 133 -20.62 -4.72 4.11
C ASP A 133 -19.54 -3.79 3.56
N TYR A 134 -18.43 -4.36 3.10
CA TYR A 134 -17.35 -3.63 2.43
C TYR A 134 -16.92 -4.36 1.16
N GLU A 135 -16.33 -3.62 0.23
CA GLU A 135 -15.69 -4.19 -0.95
C GLU A 135 -14.67 -5.28 -0.57
N GLN A 136 -14.66 -6.37 -1.33
CA GLN A 136 -13.72 -7.47 -1.10
C GLN A 136 -12.29 -7.07 -1.44
N CYS A 137 -11.35 -7.69 -0.76
CA CYS A 137 -9.96 -7.66 -1.19
C CYS A 137 -9.78 -8.51 -2.45
N PRO A 138 -8.95 -8.11 -3.42
CA PRO A 138 -8.71 -8.90 -4.63
C PRO A 138 -8.15 -10.30 -4.32
N ASP A 139 -8.57 -11.33 -5.07
CA ASP A 139 -7.97 -12.67 -4.97
C ASP A 139 -6.58 -12.70 -5.62
N LYS A 140 -6.41 -11.98 -6.73
CA LYS A 140 -5.15 -11.92 -7.49
C LYS A 140 -4.84 -10.51 -7.92
N LEU A 141 -3.55 -10.20 -7.90
CA LEU A 141 -2.97 -8.97 -8.43
C LEU A 141 -2.21 -9.31 -9.71
N HIS A 142 -2.46 -8.59 -10.79
CA HIS A 142 -1.75 -8.78 -12.05
C HIS A 142 -0.91 -7.55 -12.37
N PHE A 143 0.37 -7.80 -12.61
CA PHE A 143 1.35 -6.79 -12.96
C PHE A 143 1.99 -7.12 -14.30
N THR A 144 2.46 -6.08 -14.98
CA THR A 144 3.45 -6.19 -16.05
C THR A 144 4.71 -5.55 -15.53
N LEU A 145 5.75 -6.34 -15.28
CA LEU A 145 6.99 -5.89 -14.62
C LEU A 145 8.17 -5.99 -15.57
N LEU A 146 9.22 -5.21 -15.29
CA LEU A 146 10.48 -5.29 -16.01
C LEU A 146 11.31 -6.47 -15.48
N GLY A 147 11.84 -7.27 -16.39
CA GLY A 147 12.83 -8.31 -16.09
C GLY A 147 14.03 -7.69 -15.38
N ALA A 148 14.40 -8.25 -14.23
CA ALA A 148 15.40 -7.63 -13.39
C ALA A 148 16.81 -7.77 -13.98
N THR A 149 17.43 -6.65 -14.29
CA THR A 149 18.85 -6.51 -14.62
C THR A 149 19.48 -5.59 -13.57
N ALA A 150 20.26 -6.18 -12.68
CA ALA A 150 20.87 -5.46 -11.56
C ALA A 150 21.59 -4.18 -12.04
N GLY A 151 21.24 -3.05 -11.44
CA GLY A 151 21.83 -1.74 -11.75
C GLY A 151 21.35 -1.07 -13.05
N VAL A 152 20.42 -1.67 -13.80
CA VAL A 152 19.90 -1.12 -15.07
C VAL A 152 18.37 -1.01 -15.05
N SER A 153 17.68 -2.12 -14.78
CA SER A 153 16.22 -2.19 -14.68
C SER A 153 15.84 -3.10 -13.53
N GLU A 154 15.12 -2.58 -12.54
CA GLU A 154 14.71 -3.37 -11.39
C GLU A 154 13.32 -2.92 -10.94
N SER A 155 12.36 -3.84 -11.00
CA SER A 155 11.06 -3.65 -10.37
C SER A 155 11.12 -4.07 -8.91
N GLU A 156 10.44 -3.30 -8.07
CA GLU A 156 10.16 -3.64 -6.68
C GLU A 156 8.67 -3.92 -6.54
N MET A 157 8.32 -4.89 -5.70
CA MET A 157 6.94 -5.12 -5.29
C MET A 157 6.75 -4.73 -3.84
N VAL A 158 5.64 -4.07 -3.59
CA VAL A 158 5.17 -3.70 -2.27
C VAL A 158 3.87 -4.44 -2.02
N LEU A 159 3.83 -5.22 -0.95
CA LEU A 159 2.69 -6.07 -0.61
C LEU A 159 2.23 -5.84 0.83
N VAL A 160 0.91 -5.87 1.00
CA VAL A 160 0.23 -5.68 2.28
C VAL A 160 -0.91 -6.69 2.37
N PRO A 161 -1.10 -7.38 3.51
CA PRO A 161 -2.25 -8.22 3.73
C PRO A 161 -3.50 -7.38 3.95
N CYS A 162 -4.60 -7.81 3.36
CA CYS A 162 -5.90 -7.21 3.61
C CYS A 162 -6.50 -7.63 4.96
N THR A 163 -6.04 -8.75 5.54
CA THR A 163 -6.45 -9.15 6.88
C THR A 163 -5.45 -8.63 7.90
N GLN A 164 -5.91 -7.90 8.91
CA GLN A 164 -5.09 -7.34 9.98
C GLN A 164 -5.91 -7.18 11.27
N ASP A 165 -5.28 -7.46 12.42
CA ASP A 165 -5.85 -7.22 13.75
C ASP A 165 -4.97 -6.20 14.48
N LEU A 166 -5.28 -4.92 14.26
CA LEU A 166 -4.56 -3.78 14.84
C LEU A 166 -4.98 -3.52 16.30
N LEU A 167 -6.17 -4.01 16.70
CA LEU A 167 -6.65 -3.93 18.08
C LEU A 167 -5.79 -4.79 19.02
N ASN A 168 -5.57 -6.05 18.64
CA ASN A 168 -4.78 -6.98 19.46
C ASN A 168 -3.29 -6.99 19.07
N GLN A 169 -2.90 -6.18 18.09
CA GLN A 169 -1.54 -6.12 17.55
C GLN A 169 -1.04 -7.50 17.13
N ILE A 170 -1.91 -8.28 16.45
CA ILE A 170 -1.59 -9.63 15.98
C ILE A 170 -1.15 -9.53 14.52
N PRO A 171 0.16 -9.71 14.25
CA PRO A 171 0.68 -9.56 12.91
C PRO A 171 0.16 -10.65 11.97
N THR A 172 -0.26 -10.25 10.78
CA THR A 172 -0.65 -11.21 9.75
C THR A 172 0.55 -11.62 8.90
N GLN A 173 0.71 -12.94 8.71
CA GLN A 173 1.80 -13.53 7.93
C GLN A 173 1.24 -14.31 6.72
N PRO A 174 1.07 -13.66 5.56
CA PRO A 174 0.61 -14.33 4.35
C PRO A 174 1.71 -15.19 3.69
N ASN A 175 1.28 -16.30 3.11
CA ASN A 175 2.07 -17.06 2.12
C ASN A 175 1.71 -16.55 0.72
N VAL A 176 2.67 -15.94 0.03
CA VAL A 176 2.49 -15.35 -1.30
C VAL A 176 3.00 -16.29 -2.37
N GLN A 177 2.20 -16.51 -3.41
CA GLN A 177 2.59 -17.25 -4.60
C GLN A 177 2.64 -16.32 -5.81
N TYR A 178 3.69 -16.47 -6.61
CA TYR A 178 3.89 -15.78 -7.87
C TYR A 178 3.76 -16.78 -9.01
N THR A 179 2.98 -16.43 -10.01
CA THR A 179 2.95 -17.10 -11.33
C THR A 179 3.44 -16.09 -12.35
N ILE A 180 4.46 -16.44 -13.11
CA ILE A 180 5.18 -15.52 -13.98
C ILE A 180 5.15 -16.09 -15.38
N THR A 181 4.71 -15.29 -16.34
CA THR A 181 4.68 -15.66 -17.76
C THR A 181 5.51 -14.67 -18.56
N ASN A 182 6.52 -15.15 -19.26
CA ASN A 182 7.28 -14.33 -20.20
C ASN A 182 6.56 -14.21 -21.55
N GLU A 183 7.10 -13.41 -22.45
CA GLU A 183 6.62 -13.20 -23.83
C GLU A 183 6.70 -14.44 -24.72
N PHE A 184 7.48 -15.46 -24.31
CA PHE A 184 7.54 -16.76 -24.97
C PHE A 184 6.53 -17.76 -24.39
N GLU A 185 5.59 -17.28 -23.58
CA GLU A 185 4.55 -18.07 -22.89
C GLU A 185 5.12 -19.15 -21.94
N GLN A 186 6.38 -19.00 -21.53
CA GLN A 186 6.99 -19.88 -20.54
C GLN A 186 6.55 -19.44 -19.15
N SER A 187 6.18 -20.42 -18.33
CA SER A 187 5.68 -20.21 -16.97
C SER A 187 6.74 -20.51 -15.93
N PHE A 188 6.89 -19.61 -14.96
CA PHE A 188 7.75 -19.75 -13.79
C PHE A 188 6.93 -19.52 -12.52
N SER A 189 7.45 -19.96 -11.38
CA SER A 189 6.81 -19.71 -10.10
C SER A 189 7.82 -19.41 -9.01
N ALA A 190 7.37 -18.65 -8.03
CA ALA A 190 8.09 -18.35 -6.80
C ALA A 190 7.11 -18.25 -5.64
N ALA A 191 7.61 -18.32 -4.42
CA ALA A 191 6.80 -18.10 -3.23
C ALA A 191 7.63 -17.42 -2.15
N ILE A 192 7.00 -16.54 -1.38
CA ILE A 192 7.60 -15.91 -0.20
C ILE A 192 6.60 -15.88 0.94
N THR A 193 7.12 -15.57 2.12
CA THR A 193 6.32 -15.18 3.28
C THR A 193 6.83 -13.86 3.81
N PHE A 194 5.93 -13.02 4.32
CA PHE A 194 6.30 -11.79 4.98
C PHE A 194 5.33 -11.48 6.11
N LYS A 195 5.63 -10.48 6.92
CA LYS A 195 4.85 -10.06 8.07
C LYS A 195 4.42 -8.61 7.90
N CYS A 196 3.11 -8.34 7.93
CA CYS A 196 2.45 -7.01 7.86
C CYS A 196 2.69 -6.17 6.61
N PHE A 197 3.94 -5.86 6.28
CA PHE A 197 4.31 -5.08 5.10
C PHE A 197 5.61 -5.63 4.55
N ASP A 198 5.68 -5.79 3.23
CA ASP A 198 6.88 -6.23 2.55
C ASP A 198 7.13 -5.39 1.31
N ARG A 199 8.40 -5.02 1.16
CA ARG A 199 8.95 -4.37 -0.01
C ARG A 199 10.16 -5.17 -0.43
N ARG A 200 10.14 -5.72 -1.64
CA ARG A 200 11.27 -6.50 -2.17
C ARG A 200 11.48 -6.24 -3.64
N THR A 201 12.73 -6.30 -4.05
CA THR A 201 13.07 -6.37 -5.47
C THR A 201 12.73 -7.76 -6.04
N LEU A 202 12.55 -7.85 -7.35
CA LEU A 202 12.29 -9.13 -8.00
C LEU A 202 13.35 -10.20 -7.71
N LEU A 203 14.63 -9.81 -7.64
CA LEU A 203 15.74 -10.73 -7.35
C LEU A 203 15.72 -11.22 -5.89
N GLN A 204 15.22 -10.41 -4.95
CA GLN A 204 15.01 -10.82 -3.56
C GLN A 204 13.85 -11.79 -3.40
N ILE A 205 12.88 -11.76 -4.31
CA ILE A 205 11.77 -12.73 -4.34
C ILE A 205 12.26 -14.07 -4.90
N SER A 206 12.90 -14.05 -6.06
CA SER A 206 13.49 -15.24 -6.68
C SER A 206 14.44 -14.87 -7.82
N ASN A 207 15.55 -15.59 -7.92
CA ASN A 207 16.46 -15.50 -9.07
C ASN A 207 15.78 -15.87 -10.41
N THR A 208 14.64 -16.58 -10.37
CA THR A 208 13.84 -16.89 -11.56
C THR A 208 13.21 -15.66 -12.20
N LEU A 209 13.04 -14.56 -11.45
CA LEU A 209 12.56 -13.28 -11.95
C LEU A 209 13.68 -12.40 -12.53
N GLY A 210 14.93 -12.87 -12.48
CA GLY A 210 16.05 -12.20 -13.14
C GLY A 210 15.96 -12.35 -14.66
N ARG A 211 16.32 -11.30 -15.39
CA ARG A 211 16.32 -11.27 -16.87
C ARG A 211 17.03 -12.47 -17.49
N ALA A 212 18.16 -12.88 -16.92
CA ALA A 212 18.94 -14.01 -17.42
C ALA A 212 18.17 -15.35 -17.38
N THR A 213 17.25 -15.52 -16.43
CA THR A 213 16.43 -16.72 -16.31
C THR A 213 15.12 -16.58 -17.08
N LEU A 214 14.49 -15.40 -17.01
CA LEU A 214 13.26 -15.11 -17.74
C LEU A 214 13.46 -15.10 -19.27
N GLY A 215 14.68 -14.77 -19.73
CA GLY A 215 15.01 -14.63 -21.14
C GLY A 215 14.50 -13.32 -21.77
N THR A 216 13.99 -12.39 -20.95
CA THR A 216 13.23 -11.22 -21.40
C THR A 216 13.36 -9.98 -20.54
N ASP A 217 13.02 -8.85 -21.15
CA ASP A 217 12.93 -7.53 -20.52
C ASP A 217 11.59 -7.28 -19.83
N THR A 218 10.53 -8.03 -20.12
CA THR A 218 9.21 -7.82 -19.51
C THR A 218 8.51 -9.14 -19.20
N ALA A 219 7.78 -9.21 -18.09
CA ALA A 219 7.01 -10.39 -17.72
C ALA A 219 5.65 -10.03 -17.12
N HIS A 220 4.66 -10.87 -17.38
CA HIS A 220 3.39 -10.82 -16.69
C HIS A 220 3.50 -11.59 -15.37
N VAL A 221 3.17 -10.93 -14.26
CA VAL A 221 3.27 -11.51 -12.92
C VAL A 221 1.90 -11.48 -12.26
N THR A 222 1.38 -12.66 -11.97
CA THR A 222 0.21 -12.83 -11.10
C THR A 222 0.68 -13.13 -9.69
N VAL A 223 0.28 -12.27 -8.75
CA VAL A 223 0.57 -12.41 -7.32
C VAL A 223 -0.71 -12.82 -6.59
N ARG A 224 -0.61 -13.82 -5.73
CA ARG A 224 -1.74 -14.30 -4.92
C ARG A 224 -1.30 -14.66 -3.51
N GLY A 225 -1.97 -14.12 -2.52
CA GLY A 225 -1.85 -14.63 -1.15
C GLY A 225 -2.70 -15.89 -0.97
N THR A 226 -2.07 -17.00 -0.60
CA THR A 226 -2.75 -18.29 -0.44
C THR A 226 -3.53 -18.34 0.87
N SER A 227 -2.92 -17.90 1.98
CA SER A 227 -3.56 -17.82 3.30
C SER A 227 -4.52 -16.63 3.43
N PHE A 228 -4.09 -15.44 3.02
CA PHE A 228 -4.86 -14.19 3.12
C PHE A 228 -4.76 -13.41 1.81
N PRO A 229 -5.82 -12.71 1.36
CA PRO A 229 -5.74 -11.87 0.18
C PRO A 229 -4.89 -10.61 0.46
N LEU A 230 -4.34 -10.02 -0.60
CA LEU A 230 -3.33 -8.97 -0.54
C LEU A 230 -3.72 -7.79 -1.42
N ILE A 231 -3.23 -6.61 -1.07
CA ILE A 231 -3.08 -5.48 -1.98
C ILE A 231 -1.60 -5.21 -2.19
N GLY A 232 -1.28 -4.50 -3.25
CA GLY A 232 0.09 -4.15 -3.54
C GLY A 232 0.21 -3.21 -4.72
N LEU A 233 1.44 -2.76 -4.92
CA LEU A 233 1.86 -1.97 -6.07
C LEU A 233 3.25 -2.42 -6.48
N ALA A 234 3.64 -2.08 -7.70
CA ALA A 234 5.01 -2.22 -8.15
C ALA A 234 5.64 -0.85 -8.41
N ILE A 235 6.95 -0.78 -8.19
CA ILE A 235 7.77 0.38 -8.50
C ILE A 235 8.83 -0.06 -9.50
N ASP A 236 8.70 0.40 -10.74
CA ASP A 236 9.64 0.11 -11.80
C ASP A 236 10.78 1.14 -11.76
N ARG A 237 12.02 0.65 -11.61
CA ARG A 237 13.22 1.47 -11.76
C ARG A 237 13.91 1.14 -13.07
N PHE A 238 14.26 2.15 -13.84
CA PHE A 238 14.93 1.98 -15.13
C PHE A 238 15.81 3.18 -15.45
N THR A 239 16.83 2.99 -16.29
CA THR A 239 17.67 4.09 -16.80
C THR A 239 17.35 4.38 -18.26
N PHE A 240 17.23 5.66 -18.66
CA PHE A 240 17.09 6.05 -20.06
C PHE A 240 18.30 6.88 -20.51
N GLY A 241 19.05 6.40 -21.50
CA GLY A 241 20.21 7.09 -22.08
C GLY A 241 21.44 7.09 -21.18
N ASN A 242 21.40 7.83 -20.05
CA ASN A 242 22.49 7.90 -19.08
C ASN A 242 22.25 6.90 -17.93
N PRO A 243 23.10 5.86 -17.76
CA PRO A 243 22.99 4.91 -16.66
C PRO A 243 23.09 5.55 -15.27
N ALA A 244 23.65 6.76 -15.17
CA ALA A 244 23.81 7.47 -13.90
C ALA A 244 22.52 8.11 -13.36
N THR A 245 21.45 8.19 -14.17
CA THR A 245 20.19 8.85 -13.78
C THR A 245 19.04 7.85 -13.76
N PRO A 246 18.83 7.12 -12.64
CA PRO A 246 17.72 6.19 -12.53
C PRO A 246 16.39 6.94 -12.51
N MET A 247 15.44 6.47 -13.30
CA MET A 247 14.05 6.91 -13.37
C MET A 247 13.15 5.90 -12.66
N THR A 248 12.03 6.37 -12.13
CA THR A 248 11.09 5.54 -11.37
C THR A 248 9.66 5.78 -11.84
N SER A 249 8.88 4.70 -11.96
CA SER A 249 7.43 4.76 -12.20
C SER A 249 6.71 3.86 -11.21
N ALA A 250 5.56 4.32 -10.71
CA ALA A 250 4.63 3.44 -10.02
C ALA A 250 3.78 2.67 -11.04
N ASN A 251 3.40 1.44 -10.69
CA ASN A 251 2.64 0.53 -11.52
C ASN A 251 1.59 -0.16 -10.64
N ASP A 252 0.34 0.30 -10.79
CA ASP A 252 -0.79 -0.24 -10.06
C ASP A 252 -1.24 -1.56 -10.71
N PRO A 253 -1.53 -2.60 -9.91
CA PRO A 253 -2.00 -3.86 -10.46
C PRO A 253 -3.41 -3.73 -11.04
N SER A 254 -3.72 -4.61 -11.98
CA SER A 254 -5.12 -4.96 -12.22
C SER A 254 -5.57 -6.02 -11.22
N PHE A 255 -6.76 -5.82 -10.67
CA PHE A 255 -7.36 -6.71 -9.68
C PHE A 255 -8.24 -7.77 -10.33
N GLN A 256 -8.14 -9.02 -9.86
CA GLN A 256 -8.99 -10.11 -10.30
C GLN A 256 -9.63 -10.85 -9.11
N GLY A 257 -10.95 -11.04 -9.22
CA GLY A 257 -11.74 -11.75 -8.21
C GLY A 257 -11.86 -10.97 -6.90
N GLY A 258 -12.51 -11.57 -5.92
CA GLY A 258 -12.64 -11.03 -4.58
C GLY A 258 -12.60 -12.14 -3.54
N ARG A 259 -11.99 -11.85 -2.39
CA ARG A 259 -11.86 -12.74 -1.25
C ARG A 259 -12.10 -11.98 0.05
N THR A 260 -12.79 -12.67 0.94
CA THR A 260 -13.06 -12.17 2.29
C THR A 260 -11.76 -11.92 3.05
N ALA A 261 -11.72 -10.77 3.72
CA ALA A 261 -10.68 -10.40 4.66
C ALA A 261 -11.31 -9.57 5.79
N THR A 262 -10.57 -9.38 6.88
CA THR A 262 -11.04 -8.61 8.03
C THR A 262 -9.95 -7.66 8.50
N VAL A 263 -10.29 -6.38 8.66
CA VAL A 263 -9.42 -5.41 9.34
C VAL A 263 -10.08 -5.01 10.65
N ILE A 264 -9.36 -5.12 11.76
CA ILE A 264 -9.85 -4.74 13.09
C ILE A 264 -9.04 -3.54 13.57
N PHE A 265 -9.71 -2.42 13.80
CA PHE A 265 -9.14 -1.20 14.38
C PHE A 265 -9.40 -1.18 15.91
N PRO A 266 -8.56 -0.50 16.70
CA PRO A 266 -8.79 -0.25 18.13
C PRO A 266 -10.05 0.55 18.46
#